data_AF-A0A5B1QYY6-F1
#
_entry.id   AF-A0A5B1QYY6-F1
#
_cell.length_a   1.000
_cell.length_b   1.000
_cell.length_c   1.000
_cell.angle_alpha   90.00
_cell.angle_beta   90.00
_cell.angle_gamma   90.00
#
_symmetry.space_group_name_H-M   'P 1'
#
loop_
_entity.id
_entity.type
_entity.pdbx_description
1 polymer ?
#
loop_
_entity_poly.entity_id
_entity_poly.type
_entity_poly.pdbx_seq_one_letter_code
_entity_poly.pdbx_strand_id
1 'polypeptide(L)'
;MAHATSSDPGAPSVLFNGPQVKRVTKSLLQAIVNETKFWGDALTPHSLSGLNIVPETFLPSIFSHGQPSAYPPERSAGLSPINMMFGWNDSSPAVQERFHDALVQSAAQLARVAAQDGQAATDAAIYTNYALYDAPLTTMYGENVERLKRIKQVYDHADVMALAGGFKF
;
A
#
# COMPACT_ATOMS: atom_id res chain seq x y z
N MET A 1 -0.31 13.57 -14.02
CA MET A 1 -0.33 12.22 -13.40
C MET A 1 -1.67 11.58 -13.73
N ALA A 2 -1.69 10.43 -14.40
CA ALA A 2 -2.92 9.66 -14.57
C ALA A 2 -3.07 8.78 -13.33
N HIS A 3 -3.90 9.23 -12.39
CA HIS A 3 -4.27 8.46 -11.22
C HIS A 3 -5.04 7.21 -11.66
N ALA A 4 -4.94 6.13 -10.89
CA ALA A 4 -5.88 5.01 -10.98
C ALA A 4 -7.25 5.44 -10.40
N THR A 5 -7.82 6.52 -10.92
CA THR A 5 -9.25 6.76 -10.82
C THR A 5 -9.89 5.81 -11.82
N SER A 6 -10.87 5.03 -11.36
CA SER A 6 -11.77 4.32 -12.26
C SER A 6 -12.13 5.20 -13.46
N SER A 7 -11.85 4.73 -14.68
CA SER A 7 -12.29 5.39 -15.91
C SER A 7 -13.80 5.22 -16.15
N ASP A 8 -14.49 4.51 -15.26
CA ASP A 8 -15.92 4.23 -15.35
C ASP A 8 -16.71 5.40 -14.73
N PRO A 9 -17.47 6.16 -15.54
CA PRO A 9 -18.25 7.29 -15.06
C PRO A 9 -19.25 6.83 -13.98
N GLY A 10 -19.05 7.28 -12.74
CA GLY A 10 -19.94 6.99 -11.61
C GLY A 10 -19.45 5.92 -10.63
N ALA A 11 -18.32 5.28 -10.88
CA ALA A 11 -17.67 4.44 -9.87
C ALA A 11 -16.94 5.31 -8.83
N PRO A 12 -16.90 4.90 -7.55
CA PRO A 12 -16.16 5.62 -6.52
C PRO A 12 -14.67 5.68 -6.86
N SER A 13 -14.03 6.80 -6.52
CA SER A 13 -12.56 6.88 -6.45
C SER A 13 -12.06 6.03 -5.31
N VAL A 14 -10.91 5.38 -5.47
CA VAL A 14 -10.36 4.47 -4.48
C VAL A 14 -8.85 4.64 -4.39
N LEU A 15 -8.33 4.57 -3.17
CA LEU A 15 -6.90 4.44 -2.90
C LEU A 15 -6.63 3.22 -2.04
N PHE A 16 -5.45 2.63 -2.25
CA PHE A 16 -4.93 1.54 -1.46
C PHE A 16 -3.68 1.98 -0.69
N ASN A 17 -3.51 1.42 0.50
CA ASN A 17 -2.25 1.41 1.22
C ASN A 17 -2.10 0.08 1.96
N GLY A 18 -0.91 -0.26 2.42
CA GLY A 18 -0.78 -1.44 3.26
C GLY A 18 0.56 -1.60 3.96
N PRO A 19 0.63 -1.34 5.28
CA PRO A 19 1.79 -1.71 6.07
C PRO A 19 1.92 -3.24 6.14
N GLN A 20 3.15 -3.71 6.29
CA GLN A 20 3.44 -5.14 6.40
C GLN A 20 3.60 -5.56 7.85
N VAL A 21 3.14 -6.76 8.18
CA VAL A 21 3.32 -7.38 9.50
C VAL A 21 3.83 -8.81 9.35
N LYS A 22 4.49 -9.35 10.39
CA LYS A 22 4.95 -10.74 10.41
C LYS A 22 3.88 -11.69 10.93
N ARG A 23 2.97 -11.19 11.78
CA ARG A 23 1.86 -11.93 12.40
C ARG A 23 0.72 -10.99 12.77
N VAL A 24 -0.50 -11.53 12.77
CA VAL A 24 -1.67 -10.81 13.26
C VAL A 24 -1.81 -11.05 14.76
N THR A 25 -1.74 -9.97 15.54
CA THR A 25 -1.85 -9.98 17.02
C THR A 25 -3.22 -9.44 17.45
N LYS A 26 -3.59 -9.69 18.71
CA LYS A 26 -4.82 -9.14 19.29
C LYS A 26 -4.81 -7.61 19.35
N SER A 27 -3.67 -7.02 19.72
CA SER A 27 -3.45 -5.57 19.75
C SER A 27 -3.59 -4.95 18.36
N LEU A 28 -3.03 -5.58 17.33
CA LEU A 28 -3.19 -5.14 15.94
C LEU A 28 -4.65 -5.22 15.48
N LEU A 29 -5.36 -6.33 15.75
CA LEU A 29 -6.77 -6.45 15.42
C LEU A 29 -7.63 -5.38 16.12
N GLN A 30 -7.33 -5.07 17.38
CA GLN A 30 -8.01 -4.01 18.10
C GLN A 30 -7.71 -2.63 17.49
N ALA A 31 -6.47 -2.39 17.08
CA ALA A 31 -6.10 -1.16 16.38
C ALA A 31 -6.84 -1.03 15.03
N ILE A 32 -6.95 -2.11 14.25
CA ILE A 32 -7.72 -2.15 12.99
C ILE A 32 -9.18 -1.79 13.23
N VAL A 33 -9.82 -2.33 14.28
CA VAL A 33 -11.20 -1.98 14.65
C VAL A 33 -11.32 -0.48 14.99
N ASN A 34 -10.34 0.05 15.73
CA ASN A 34 -10.34 1.45 16.12
C ASN A 34 -10.13 2.38 14.91
N GLU A 35 -9.17 2.07 14.03
CA GLU A 35 -8.91 2.80 12.79
C GLU A 35 -10.13 2.79 11.87
N THR A 36 -10.76 1.62 11.71
CA THR A 36 -11.99 1.47 10.90
C THR A 36 -13.10 2.39 11.38
N LYS A 37 -13.32 2.46 12.70
CA LYS A 37 -14.34 3.34 13.29
C LYS A 37 -13.97 4.82 13.16
N PHE A 38 -12.75 5.17 13.55
CA PHE A 38 -12.26 6.54 13.54
C PHE A 38 -12.34 7.15 12.13
N TRP A 39 -11.81 6.47 11.11
CA TRP A 39 -11.86 6.96 9.75
C TRP A 39 -13.25 6.87 9.13
N GLY A 40 -14.06 5.89 9.52
CA GLY A 40 -15.48 5.83 9.15
C GLY A 40 -16.21 7.11 9.56
N ASP A 41 -16.09 7.50 10.82
CA ASP A 41 -16.72 8.72 11.35
C ASP A 41 -16.12 9.99 10.74
N ALA A 42 -14.79 10.03 10.60
CA ALA A 42 -14.09 11.22 10.09
C ALA A 42 -14.30 11.46 8.59
N LEU A 43 -14.45 10.42 7.77
CA LEU A 43 -14.51 10.54 6.30
C LEU A 43 -15.94 10.47 5.75
N THR A 44 -16.92 9.97 6.50
CA THR A 44 -18.34 9.98 6.07
C THR A 44 -18.83 11.36 5.64
N PRO A 45 -18.56 12.46 6.38
CA PRO A 45 -18.92 13.81 5.95
C PRO A 45 -18.21 14.27 4.65
N HIS A 46 -17.17 13.55 4.23
CA HIS A 46 -16.34 13.83 3.07
C HIS A 46 -16.55 12.79 1.95
N SER A 47 -17.78 12.28 1.82
CA SER A 47 -18.21 11.38 0.73
C SER A 47 -17.62 9.96 0.75
N LEU A 48 -17.19 9.46 1.91
CA LEU A 48 -16.81 8.05 2.08
C LEU A 48 -17.91 7.13 1.52
N SER A 49 -17.54 6.28 0.56
CA SER A 49 -18.43 5.30 -0.05
C SER A 49 -18.10 3.87 0.38
N GLY A 50 -16.87 3.63 0.85
CA GLY A 50 -16.45 2.36 1.40
C GLY A 50 -15.09 2.45 2.09
N LEU A 51 -14.90 1.65 3.12
CA LEU A 51 -13.64 1.52 3.84
C LEU A 51 -13.43 0.06 4.22
N ASN A 52 -12.24 -0.48 3.93
CA ASN A 52 -11.80 -1.75 4.49
C ASN A 52 -10.35 -1.68 4.95
N ILE A 53 -10.08 -2.35 6.08
CA ILE A 53 -8.74 -2.57 6.62
C ILE A 53 -8.67 -4.06 6.94
N VAL A 54 -8.00 -4.83 6.09
CA VAL A 54 -8.03 -6.30 6.10
C VAL A 54 -6.61 -6.83 6.31
N PRO A 55 -6.32 -7.51 7.42
CA PRO A 55 -5.05 -8.21 7.57
C PRO A 55 -5.06 -9.49 6.72
N GLU A 56 -4.21 -9.55 5.70
CA GLU A 56 -4.07 -10.72 4.82
C GLU A 56 -2.93 -11.61 5.31
N THR A 57 -3.27 -12.72 5.98
CA THR A 57 -2.28 -13.62 6.59
C THR A 57 -1.65 -14.55 5.57
N PHE A 58 -0.33 -14.51 5.48
CA PHE A 58 0.46 -15.45 4.68
C PHE A 58 1.28 -16.40 5.56
N LEU A 59 1.72 -17.53 4.98
CA LEU A 59 2.62 -18.44 5.65
C LEU A 59 3.95 -17.74 5.95
N PRO A 60 4.57 -17.94 7.14
CA PRO A 60 5.89 -17.41 7.43
C PRO A 60 6.97 -17.83 6.42
N SER A 61 6.75 -18.96 5.73
CA SER A 61 7.63 -19.52 4.70
C SER A 61 7.37 -19.00 3.28
N ILE A 62 6.48 -18.03 3.06
CA ILE A 62 6.10 -17.55 1.72
C ILE A 62 7.29 -17.19 0.81
N PHE A 63 8.39 -16.69 1.40
CA PHE A 63 9.59 -16.31 0.65
C PHE A 63 10.71 -17.37 0.67
N SER A 64 10.50 -18.51 1.33
CA SER A 64 11.44 -19.64 1.34
C SER A 64 11.49 -20.42 0.02
N HIS A 65 10.54 -20.14 -0.89
CA HIS A 65 10.47 -20.73 -2.21
C HIS A 65 10.81 -19.68 -3.29
N GLY A 66 11.46 -20.12 -4.36
CA GLY A 66 11.84 -19.27 -5.49
C GLY A 66 13.21 -18.60 -5.32
N GLN A 67 13.70 -18.04 -6.44
CA GLN A 67 14.95 -17.29 -6.50
C GLN A 67 14.71 -15.81 -6.13
N PRO A 68 15.76 -15.03 -5.86
CA PRO A 68 15.63 -13.58 -5.72
C PRO A 68 14.87 -12.94 -6.89
N SER A 69 13.93 -12.06 -6.57
CA SER A 69 12.99 -11.41 -7.49
C SER A 69 12.94 -9.90 -7.25
N ALA A 70 12.18 -9.15 -8.05
CA ALA A 70 12.04 -7.70 -7.86
C ALA A 70 11.47 -7.34 -6.48
N TYR A 71 10.37 -8.00 -6.09
CA TYR A 71 9.77 -7.93 -4.76
C TYR A 71 9.80 -9.31 -4.08
N PRO A 72 9.92 -9.36 -2.75
CA PRO A 72 10.45 -8.29 -1.91
C PRO A 72 11.99 -8.20 -2.08
N PRO A 73 12.60 -7.04 -1.78
CA PRO A 73 14.06 -6.92 -1.73
C PRO A 73 14.70 -7.82 -0.68
N GLU A 74 14.02 -8.02 0.45
CA GLU A 74 14.49 -8.87 1.56
C GLU A 74 13.53 -10.06 1.73
N ARG A 75 14.09 -11.27 1.85
CA ARG A 75 13.33 -12.54 1.84
C ARG A 75 13.53 -13.38 3.10
N SER A 76 14.30 -12.90 4.08
CA SER A 76 14.60 -13.60 5.34
C SER A 76 13.40 -13.84 6.26
N ALA A 77 12.30 -13.11 6.08
CA ALA A 77 11.07 -13.30 6.86
C ALA A 77 9.82 -13.14 5.99
N GLY A 78 8.84 -14.01 6.20
CA GLY A 78 7.51 -13.85 5.61
C GLY A 78 6.84 -12.55 6.10
N LEU A 79 6.15 -11.88 5.17
CA LEU A 79 5.39 -10.67 5.41
C LEU A 79 3.93 -10.90 5.02
N SER A 80 3.03 -10.30 5.76
CA SER A 80 1.58 -10.32 5.56
C SER A 80 1.10 -8.87 5.45
N PRO A 81 0.52 -8.45 4.31
CA PRO A 81 0.04 -7.09 4.14
C PRO A 81 -1.22 -6.84 4.96
N ILE A 82 -1.40 -5.61 5.43
CA ILE A 82 -2.71 -5.12 5.84
C ILE A 82 -3.29 -4.33 4.66
N ASN A 83 -4.20 -4.94 3.91
CA ASN A 83 -4.86 -4.33 2.77
C ASN A 83 -5.85 -3.26 3.24
N MET A 84 -5.51 -1.99 3.00
CA MET A 84 -6.33 -0.84 3.32
C MET A 84 -6.87 -0.24 2.03
N MET A 85 -8.18 -0.06 1.94
CA MET A 85 -8.85 0.56 0.79
C MET A 85 -9.85 1.58 1.30
N PHE A 86 -9.66 2.85 0.94
CA PHE A 86 -10.62 3.91 1.22
C PHE A 86 -11.19 4.42 -0.11
N GLY A 87 -12.52 4.41 -0.21
CA GLY A 87 -13.26 4.83 -1.41
C GLY A 87 -14.17 6.01 -1.15
N TRP A 88 -14.31 6.91 -2.12
CA TRP A 88 -15.10 8.12 -2.00
C TRP A 88 -15.75 8.54 -3.33
N ASN A 89 -16.78 9.40 -3.25
CA ASN A 89 -17.57 9.80 -4.43
C ASN A 89 -17.25 11.23 -4.91
N ASP A 90 -16.78 12.13 -4.05
CA ASP A 90 -16.43 13.50 -4.40
C ASP A 90 -15.06 13.56 -5.11
N SER A 91 -15.07 13.89 -6.41
CA SER A 91 -13.84 13.92 -7.22
C SER A 91 -13.00 15.20 -7.05
N SER A 92 -13.31 16.06 -6.07
CA SER A 92 -12.51 17.26 -5.83
C SER A 92 -11.10 16.92 -5.34
N PRO A 93 -10.07 17.69 -5.77
CA PRO A 93 -8.69 17.45 -5.35
C PRO A 93 -8.49 17.46 -3.82
N ALA A 94 -9.24 18.31 -3.11
CA ALA A 94 -9.17 18.41 -1.65
C ALA A 94 -9.69 17.16 -0.94
N VAL A 95 -10.69 16.47 -1.50
CA VAL A 95 -11.16 15.18 -0.96
C VAL A 95 -10.16 14.08 -1.29
N GLN A 96 -9.60 14.06 -2.50
CA GLN A 96 -8.54 13.12 -2.84
C GLN A 96 -7.33 13.22 -1.88
N GLU A 97 -6.83 14.43 -1.63
CA GLU A 97 -5.71 14.66 -0.70
C GLU A 97 -6.07 14.20 0.73
N ARG A 98 -7.28 14.50 1.20
CA ARG A 98 -7.76 14.04 2.52
C ARG A 98 -7.75 12.52 2.65
N PHE A 99 -8.20 11.80 1.62
CA PHE A 99 -8.25 10.33 1.63
C PHE A 99 -6.86 9.71 1.53
N HIS A 100 -5.98 10.32 0.75
CA HIS A 100 -4.57 9.97 0.69
C HIS A 100 -3.90 10.11 2.06
N ASP A 101 -4.02 11.28 2.69
CA ASP A 101 -3.45 11.56 4.02
C ASP A 101 -3.98 10.61 5.08
N ALA A 102 -5.29 10.31 5.05
CA ALA A 102 -5.92 9.38 5.97
C ALA A 102 -5.33 7.97 5.85
N LEU A 103 -5.10 7.48 4.63
CA LEU A 103 -4.44 6.19 4.40
C LEU A 103 -2.98 6.19 4.88
N VAL A 104 -2.23 7.27 4.65
CA VAL A 104 -0.84 7.39 5.12
C VAL A 104 -0.78 7.36 6.64
N GLN A 105 -1.62 8.17 7.31
CA GLN A 105 -1.67 8.24 8.77
C GLN A 105 -2.10 6.91 9.39
N SER A 106 -3.13 6.28 8.84
CA SER A 106 -3.63 5.00 9.33
C SER A 106 -2.60 3.88 9.15
N ALA A 107 -1.91 3.83 8.01
CA ALA A 107 -0.84 2.85 7.78
C ALA A 107 0.32 3.03 8.76
N ALA A 108 0.74 4.28 9.01
CA ALA A 108 1.79 4.59 9.98
C ALA A 108 1.40 4.19 11.41
N GLN A 109 0.14 4.42 11.78
CA GLN A 109 -0.39 4.02 13.08
C GLN A 109 -0.40 2.49 13.26
N LEU A 110 -0.85 1.73 12.26
CA LEU A 110 -0.85 0.26 12.32
C LEU A 110 0.57 -0.31 12.32
N ALA A 111 1.49 0.27 11.55
CA ALA A 111 2.91 -0.09 11.59
C ALA A 111 3.51 0.15 12.98
N ARG A 112 3.17 1.28 13.63
CA ARG A 112 3.60 1.59 15.00
C ARG A 112 3.07 0.57 16.02
N VAL A 113 1.80 0.19 15.93
CA VAL A 113 1.21 -0.84 16.81
C VAL A 113 1.91 -2.19 16.61
N ALA A 114 2.15 -2.59 15.36
CA ALA A 114 2.89 -3.82 15.06
C ALA A 114 4.32 -3.79 15.63
N ALA A 115 5.00 -2.64 15.54
CA ALA A 115 6.32 -2.46 16.13
C ALA A 115 6.32 -2.62 17.65
N GLN A 116 5.29 -2.08 18.34
CA GLN A 116 5.10 -2.24 19.79
C GLN A 116 4.90 -3.71 20.20
N ASP A 117 4.34 -4.53 19.31
CA ASP A 117 4.24 -5.98 19.50
C ASP A 117 5.53 -6.76 19.18
N GLY A 118 6.65 -6.07 18.95
CA GLY A 118 7.94 -6.67 18.59
C GLY A 118 8.01 -7.13 17.14
N GLN A 119 7.15 -6.62 16.26
CA GLN A 119 7.22 -6.87 14.82
C GLN A 119 7.99 -5.73 14.16
N ALA A 120 9.32 -5.72 14.31
CA ALA A 120 10.19 -4.78 13.61
C ALA A 120 10.06 -5.00 12.07
N ALA A 121 9.04 -4.37 11.51
CA ALA A 121 8.61 -4.42 10.11
C ALA A 121 8.22 -3.01 9.64
N THR A 122 8.55 -1.96 10.40
CA THR A 122 8.33 -0.57 9.99
C THR A 122 9.03 -0.23 8.69
N ASP A 123 10.15 -0.91 8.41
CA ASP A 123 10.95 -0.74 7.19
C ASP A 123 10.73 -1.89 6.19
N ALA A 124 9.70 -2.73 6.42
CA ALA A 124 9.39 -3.82 5.50
C ALA A 124 8.83 -3.29 4.19
N ALA A 125 9.22 -3.91 3.08
CA ALA A 125 8.85 -3.46 1.76
C ALA A 125 7.33 -3.51 1.53
N ILE A 126 6.76 -2.38 1.09
CA ILE A 126 5.33 -2.26 0.77
C ILE A 126 5.00 -3.22 -0.38
N TYR A 127 3.90 -3.95 -0.26
CA TYR A 127 3.47 -4.84 -1.34
C TYR A 127 2.96 -3.99 -2.49
N THR A 128 3.55 -4.18 -3.67
CA THR A 128 3.43 -3.26 -4.81
C THR A 128 1.99 -3.03 -5.27
N ASN A 129 1.12 -4.02 -5.09
CA ASN A 129 -0.30 -3.91 -5.48
C ASN A 129 -1.12 -3.00 -4.56
N TYR A 130 -0.61 -2.66 -3.38
CA TYR A 130 -1.27 -1.76 -2.42
C TYR A 130 -0.51 -0.45 -2.23
N ALA A 131 0.61 -0.24 -2.92
CA ALA A 131 1.39 0.97 -2.75
C ALA A 131 0.66 2.19 -3.33
N LEU A 132 0.64 3.29 -2.57
CA LEU A 132 0.16 4.58 -3.04
C LEU A 132 0.98 5.06 -4.25
N TYR A 133 0.36 5.84 -5.14
CA TYR A 133 0.97 6.26 -6.40
C TYR A 133 2.24 7.11 -6.24
N ASP A 134 2.41 7.76 -5.08
CA ASP A 134 3.55 8.59 -4.71
C ASP A 134 4.52 7.87 -3.76
N ALA A 135 4.28 6.59 -3.46
CA ALA A 135 5.20 5.79 -2.68
C ALA A 135 6.58 5.74 -3.39
N PRO A 136 7.68 6.08 -2.70
CA PRO A 136 9.00 6.01 -3.29
C PRO A 136 9.31 4.58 -3.73
N LEU A 137 9.92 4.39 -4.91
CA LEU A 137 10.27 3.06 -5.41
C LEU A 137 11.08 2.21 -4.42
N THR A 138 11.93 2.87 -3.63
CA THR A 138 12.78 2.23 -2.61
C THR A 138 11.98 1.60 -1.48
N THR A 139 10.78 2.08 -1.17
CA THR A 139 9.92 1.47 -0.13
C THR A 139 9.29 0.16 -0.59
N MET A 140 9.24 -0.11 -1.91
CA MET A 140 8.74 -1.37 -2.48
C MET A 140 9.88 -2.31 -2.90
N TYR A 141 10.90 -1.76 -3.54
CA TYR A 141 11.94 -2.56 -4.22
C TYR A 141 13.32 -2.44 -3.58
N GLY A 142 13.51 -1.61 -2.55
CA GLY A 142 14.79 -1.46 -1.84
C GLY A 142 15.97 -1.21 -2.79
N GLU A 143 17.02 -2.01 -2.62
CA GLU A 143 18.23 -1.95 -3.47
C GLU A 143 18.00 -2.44 -4.92
N ASN A 144 16.89 -3.14 -5.20
CA ASN A 144 16.60 -3.63 -6.55
C ASN A 144 16.21 -2.52 -7.54
N VAL A 145 15.91 -1.29 -7.07
CA VAL A 145 15.48 -0.17 -7.92
C VAL A 145 16.46 0.09 -9.06
N GLU A 146 17.76 0.15 -8.79
CA GLU A 146 18.75 0.46 -9.83
C GLU A 146 18.85 -0.65 -10.89
N ARG A 147 18.64 -1.91 -10.50
CA ARG A 147 18.55 -3.02 -11.46
C ARG A 147 17.28 -2.90 -12.33
N LEU A 148 16.15 -2.53 -11.73
CA LEU A 148 14.88 -2.35 -12.44
C LEU A 148 14.95 -1.20 -13.46
N LYS A 149 15.61 -0.09 -13.11
CA LYS A 149 15.90 1.01 -14.05
C LYS A 149 16.68 0.54 -15.27
N ARG A 150 17.74 -0.24 -15.07
CA ARG A 150 18.54 -0.81 -16.17
C ARG A 150 17.70 -1.74 -17.06
N ILE A 151 16.85 -2.58 -16.46
CA ILE A 151 15.93 -3.45 -17.21
C ILE A 151 14.97 -2.61 -18.06
N LYS A 152 14.37 -1.57 -17.49
CA LYS A 152 13.51 -0.63 -18.25
C LYS A 152 14.26 -0.02 -19.44
N GLN A 153 15.49 0.45 -19.25
CA GLN A 153 16.28 1.04 -20.34
C GLN A 153 16.56 0.04 -21.48
N VAL A 154 16.67 -1.26 -21.19
CA VAL A 154 16.88 -2.29 -22.22
C VAL A 154 15.60 -2.59 -22.99
N TYR A 155 14.46 -2.72 -22.30
CA TYR A 155 13.22 -3.24 -22.89
C TYR A 155 12.17 -2.18 -23.24
N ASP A 156 12.25 -1.00 -22.64
CA ASP A 156 11.33 0.14 -22.82
C ASP A 156 12.12 1.45 -22.98
N HIS A 157 13.13 1.43 -23.85
CA HIS A 157 14.02 2.57 -24.11
C HIS A 157 13.30 3.80 -24.67
N ALA A 158 12.16 3.60 -25.34
CA ALA A 158 11.31 4.66 -25.88
C ALA A 158 10.27 5.17 -24.86
N ASP A 159 10.31 4.66 -23.62
CA ASP A 159 9.46 5.07 -22.51
C ASP A 159 7.95 4.95 -22.78
N VAL A 160 7.56 3.97 -23.61
CA VAL A 160 6.17 3.77 -24.01
C VAL A 160 5.33 3.41 -22.79
N MET A 161 5.88 2.62 -21.86
CA MET A 161 5.15 2.24 -20.64
C MET A 161 5.02 3.39 -19.63
N ALA A 162 5.76 4.50 -19.77
CA ALA A 162 5.51 5.69 -18.95
C ALA A 162 4.18 6.37 -19.28
N LEU A 163 3.64 6.15 -20.48
CA LEU A 163 2.32 6.66 -20.89
C LEU A 163 1.16 5.92 -20.22
N ALA A 164 1.41 4.74 -19.66
CA ALA A 164 0.42 3.99 -18.87
C ALA A 164 0.37 4.47 -17.41
N GLY A 165 -0.49 3.86 -16.58
CA GLY A 165 -0.45 4.03 -15.13
C GLY A 165 0.79 3.42 -14.47
N GLY A 166 0.75 3.27 -13.15
CA GLY A 166 1.79 2.57 -12.37
C GLY A 166 3.08 3.36 -12.14
N PHE A 167 4.02 2.72 -11.44
CA PHE A 167 5.27 3.33 -10.97
C PHE A 167 6.26 3.60 -12.11
N LYS A 168 6.98 4.71 -12.01
CA LYS A 168 7.96 5.16 -13.01
C LYS A 168 9.37 4.95 -12.47
N PHE A 169 10.20 4.24 -13.26
CA PHE A 169 11.58 3.85 -12.94
C PHE A 169 12.58 4.69 -13.73
#